data_AF-A0A432UVY9-F1
#
_entry.id   AF-A0A432UVY9-F1
#
_cell.length_a   1.000
_cell.length_b   1.000
_cell.length_c   1.000
_cell.angle_alpha   90.00
_cell.angle_beta   90.00
_cell.angle_gamma   90.00
#
_symmetry.space_group_name_H-M   'P 1'
#
loop_
_entity.id
_entity.type
_entity.pdbx_description
1 polymer ?
#
loop_
_entity_poly.entity_id
_entity_poly.type
_entity_poly.pdbx_seq_one_letter_code
_entity_poly.pdbx_strand_id
1 'polypeptide(L)'
;QSLRDKIKRLNQLGVNILCLLFDDMRGDQPDLAKTQVRITRDVLSQTTAKKVIMCPTYYSFAPKLEKVFGTMPENYFQDLGNGLPPEVDIFWTGPEICSQDYPESHMKEVIQLLGRKPFLWDNYPVNDGADISRFLFLKAFENRPGTLNKLTSGHAVNPMNQPWLSRIPLYSLPRSYSQGVDYNPEATLKEALHQLCGKYEEGQGGINLAQQIASDIGNFQTLGLDKLNQAKRKQLIQTYRHFDSPYSEEIIGWLSDKYAFDPACLTG
;
A
#
# COMPACT_ATOMS: atom_id res chain seq x y z
N GLN A 1 18.77 24.29 4.12
CA GLN A 1 18.58 24.97 2.82
C GLN A 1 17.81 24.09 1.84
N SER A 2 18.29 22.88 1.54
CA SER A 2 17.66 21.96 0.55
C SER A 2 16.16 21.68 0.74
N LEU A 3 15.70 21.34 1.96
CA LEU A 3 14.27 21.04 2.21
C LEU A 3 13.34 22.25 1.97
N ARG A 4 13.76 23.46 2.37
CA ARG A 4 12.97 24.69 2.19
C ARG A 4 12.79 25.01 0.70
N ASP A 5 13.86 24.86 -0.07
CA ASP A 5 13.82 25.12 -1.52
C ASP A 5 12.95 24.08 -2.24
N LYS A 6 12.95 22.82 -1.78
CA LYS A 6 12.02 21.78 -2.27
C LYS A 6 10.56 22.15 -1.99
N ILE A 7 10.24 22.60 -0.77
CA ILE A 7 8.86 23.01 -0.40
C ILE A 7 8.39 24.17 -1.25
N LYS A 8 9.22 25.20 -1.46
CA LYS A 8 8.88 26.33 -2.35
C LYS A 8 8.53 25.85 -3.75
N ARG A 9 9.28 24.89 -4.30
CA ARG A 9 9.01 24.32 -5.62
C ARG A 9 7.70 23.52 -5.63
N LEU A 10 7.39 22.77 -4.57
CA LEU A 10 6.10 22.07 -4.44
C LEU A 10 4.92 23.05 -4.34
N ASN A 11 5.08 24.17 -3.63
CA ASN A 11 4.06 25.21 -3.54
C ASN A 11 3.77 25.84 -4.92
N GLN A 12 4.80 26.07 -5.74
CA GLN A 12 4.64 26.58 -7.11
C GLN A 12 3.84 25.63 -8.00
N LEU A 13 3.89 24.33 -7.73
CA LEU A 13 3.08 23.31 -8.43
C LEU A 13 1.63 23.24 -7.91
N GLY A 14 1.31 23.93 -6.81
CA GLY A 14 -0.04 23.97 -6.25
C GLY A 14 -0.49 22.65 -5.60
N VAL A 15 0.44 21.86 -5.04
CA VAL A 15 0.10 20.58 -4.41
C VAL A 15 -0.93 20.75 -3.28
N ASN A 16 -1.97 19.91 -3.26
CA ASN A 16 -3.01 19.97 -2.22
C ASN A 16 -2.71 19.12 -0.99
N ILE A 17 -1.98 18.01 -1.18
CA ILE A 17 -1.59 17.08 -0.12
C ILE A 17 -0.07 16.99 -0.15
N LEU A 18 0.56 17.19 1.01
CA LEU A 18 2.00 17.02 1.19
C LEU A 18 2.27 15.95 2.24
N CYS A 19 3.05 14.94 1.88
CA CYS A 19 3.47 13.91 2.81
C CYS A 19 4.92 14.16 3.26
N LEU A 20 5.20 14.04 4.56
CA LEU A 20 6.55 14.01 5.13
C LEU A 20 6.82 12.60 5.63
N LEU A 21 7.80 11.93 5.05
CA LEU A 21 8.03 10.50 5.25
C LEU A 21 9.34 10.30 6.04
N PHE A 22 9.24 9.70 7.23
CA PHE A 22 10.37 9.36 8.10
C PHE A 22 10.48 7.84 8.33
N ASP A 23 9.83 7.03 7.51
CA ASP A 23 9.98 5.56 7.46
C ASP A 23 11.36 5.15 6.92
N ASP A 24 11.71 3.87 7.10
CA ASP A 24 12.95 3.25 6.60
C ASP A 24 14.27 3.96 6.98
N MET A 25 14.29 4.58 8.16
CA MET A 25 15.48 5.24 8.70
C MET A 25 15.84 4.73 10.09
N ARG A 26 17.09 4.98 10.49
CA ARG A 26 17.57 4.69 11.85
C ARG A 26 16.73 5.44 12.89
N GLY A 27 16.19 4.72 13.87
CA GLY A 27 15.21 5.18 14.86
C GLY A 27 15.66 5.17 16.32
N ASP A 28 16.87 4.68 16.62
CA ASP A 28 17.43 4.60 17.98
C ASP A 28 17.89 5.93 18.60
N GLN A 29 17.49 7.06 18.03
CA GLN A 29 17.90 8.39 18.48
C GLN A 29 16.97 8.89 19.61
N PRO A 30 17.49 9.31 20.78
CA PRO A 30 16.65 9.70 21.93
C PRO A 30 15.65 10.83 21.63
N ASP A 31 16.02 11.81 20.80
CA ASP A 31 15.17 12.94 20.43
C ASP A 31 14.46 12.76 19.08
N LEU A 32 14.24 11.51 18.62
CA LEU A 32 13.66 11.21 17.31
C LEU A 32 12.31 11.90 17.11
N ALA A 33 11.35 11.67 18.01
CA ALA A 33 10.01 12.26 17.92
C ALA A 33 10.07 13.79 17.93
N LYS A 34 10.83 14.40 18.85
CA LYS A 34 11.01 15.86 18.94
C LYS A 34 11.59 16.43 17.64
N THR A 35 12.54 15.72 17.04
CA THR A 35 13.18 16.14 15.79
C THR A 35 12.19 16.09 14.62
N GLN A 36 11.41 15.02 14.49
CA GLN A 36 10.37 14.90 13.47
C GLN A 36 9.27 15.95 13.63
N VAL A 37 8.84 16.22 14.87
CA VAL A 37 7.88 17.29 15.19
C VAL A 37 8.43 18.65 14.75
N ARG A 38 9.67 18.96 15.11
CA ARG A 38 10.31 20.23 14.73
C ARG A 38 10.38 20.39 13.21
N ILE A 39 10.84 19.36 12.50
CA ILE A 39 10.91 19.38 11.02
C ILE A 39 9.51 19.57 10.43
N THR A 40 8.50 18.86 10.94
CA THR A 40 7.13 18.96 10.45
C THR A 40 6.56 20.36 10.65
N ARG A 41 6.78 20.99 11.81
CA ARG A 41 6.40 22.38 12.08
C ARG A 41 7.11 23.38 11.16
N ASP A 42 8.40 23.17 10.91
CA ASP A 42 9.16 23.99 9.96
C ASP A 42 8.58 23.90 8.55
N VAL A 43 8.12 22.72 8.12
CA VAL A 43 7.44 22.54 6.83
C VAL A 43 6.07 23.21 6.80
N LEU A 44 5.27 23.06 7.87
CA LEU A 44 3.96 23.70 7.99
C LEU A 44 4.04 25.23 7.89
N SER A 45 5.11 25.84 8.42
CA SER A 45 5.32 27.30 8.33
C SER A 45 5.57 27.82 6.91
N GLN A 46 5.79 26.93 5.94
CA GLN A 46 6.18 27.27 4.58
C GLN A 46 5.29 26.68 3.49
N THR A 47 4.66 25.52 3.74
CA THR A 47 3.84 24.83 2.73
C THR A 47 2.51 25.55 2.49
N THR A 48 2.02 25.50 1.25
CA THR A 48 0.66 25.94 0.89
C THR A 48 -0.30 24.77 0.70
N ALA A 49 0.14 23.54 1.01
CA ALA A 49 -0.71 22.35 0.93
C ALA A 49 -1.88 22.45 1.92
N LYS A 50 -3.06 21.97 1.50
CA LYS A 50 -4.28 21.98 2.32
C LYS A 50 -4.30 20.88 3.36
N LYS A 51 -3.53 19.81 3.13
CA LYS A 51 -3.42 18.64 3.99
C LYS A 51 -1.98 18.22 4.09
N VAL A 52 -1.54 17.95 5.32
CA VAL A 52 -0.20 17.39 5.60
C VAL A 52 -0.36 16.06 6.31
N ILE A 53 0.35 15.06 5.83
CA ILE A 53 0.38 13.72 6.42
C ILE A 53 1.83 13.39 6.73
N MET A 54 2.11 12.92 7.94
CA MET A 54 3.45 12.55 8.37
C MET A 54 3.53 11.03 8.55
N CYS A 55 4.53 10.38 7.95
CA CYS A 55 4.86 9.00 8.27
C CYS A 55 5.93 8.96 9.36
N PRO A 56 5.64 8.38 10.53
CA PRO A 56 6.64 8.17 11.57
C PRO A 56 7.65 7.09 11.14
N THR A 57 8.82 7.05 11.77
CA THR A 57 9.83 5.97 11.61
C THR A 57 9.29 4.62 12.06
N TYR A 58 8.62 4.58 13.21
CA TYR A 58 7.84 3.43 13.63
C TYR A 58 6.39 3.69 13.23
N TYR A 59 5.83 2.87 12.35
CA TYR A 59 4.50 3.08 11.73
C TYR A 59 3.54 1.90 11.92
N SER A 60 3.93 0.94 12.77
CA SER A 60 3.11 -0.14 13.31
C SER A 60 3.73 -0.63 14.63
N PHE A 61 3.08 -1.61 15.27
CA PHE A 61 3.66 -2.35 16.39
C PHE A 61 4.52 -3.54 15.94
N ALA A 62 4.79 -3.68 14.64
CA ALA A 62 5.55 -4.80 14.11
C ALA A 62 6.96 -4.85 14.72
N PRO A 63 7.35 -5.94 15.42
CA PRO A 63 8.68 -6.06 16.05
C PRO A 63 9.84 -5.96 15.06
N LYS A 64 9.58 -6.22 13.77
CA LYS A 64 10.57 -6.09 12.69
C LYS A 64 11.08 -4.65 12.56
N LEU A 65 10.27 -3.64 12.88
CA LEU A 65 10.69 -2.23 12.80
C LEU A 65 11.82 -1.93 13.78
N GLU A 66 11.70 -2.35 15.05
CA GLU A 66 12.79 -2.18 16.03
C GLU A 66 14.04 -2.99 15.68
N LYS A 67 13.85 -4.18 15.09
CA LYS A 67 14.98 -5.00 14.64
C LYS A 67 15.80 -4.31 13.54
N VAL A 68 15.16 -3.56 12.65
CA VAL A 68 15.81 -2.93 11.49
C VAL A 68 16.24 -1.49 11.80
N PHE A 69 15.41 -0.73 12.50
CA PHE A 69 15.63 0.70 12.77
C PHE A 69 16.33 0.96 14.11
N GLY A 70 16.43 -0.05 14.98
CA GLY A 70 16.96 0.07 16.34
C GLY A 70 15.84 0.24 17.38
N THR A 71 16.21 0.23 18.67
CA THR A 71 15.26 0.33 19.79
C THR A 71 14.47 1.63 19.74
N MET A 72 13.14 1.52 19.72
CA MET A 72 12.26 2.69 19.72
C MET A 72 12.36 3.43 21.07
N PRO A 73 12.42 4.78 21.07
CA PRO A 73 12.32 5.54 22.30
C PRO A 73 11.00 5.28 23.04
N GLU A 74 11.05 5.14 24.37
CA GLU A 74 9.94 4.65 25.21
C GLU A 74 8.59 5.38 25.00
N ASN A 75 8.62 6.69 24.78
CA ASN A 75 7.42 7.53 24.60
C ASN A 75 7.25 8.05 23.17
N TYR A 76 7.88 7.40 22.18
CA TYR A 76 7.97 7.90 20.81
C TYR A 76 6.61 8.33 20.22
N PHE A 77 5.59 7.47 20.33
CA PHE A 77 4.27 7.76 19.78
C PHE A 77 3.51 8.85 20.54
N GLN A 78 3.60 8.88 21.87
CA GLN A 78 2.97 9.91 22.70
C GLN A 78 3.63 11.27 22.45
N ASP A 79 4.96 11.32 22.33
CA ASP A 79 5.71 12.54 22.03
C ASP A 79 5.37 13.07 20.64
N LEU A 80 5.22 12.20 19.64
CA LEU A 80 4.71 12.56 18.32
C LEU A 80 3.27 13.06 18.39
N GLY A 81 2.41 12.33 19.09
CA GLY A 81 1.00 12.62 19.30
C GLY A 81 0.80 14.03 19.82
N ASN A 82 1.45 14.34 20.95
CA ASN A 82 1.38 15.62 21.65
C ASN A 82 2.14 16.75 20.93
N GLY A 83 3.22 16.41 20.23
CA GLY A 83 4.08 17.38 19.57
C GLY A 83 3.54 17.87 18.22
N LEU A 84 2.90 17.02 17.43
CA LEU A 84 2.38 17.40 16.13
C LEU A 84 1.12 18.28 16.25
N PRO A 85 0.96 19.33 15.42
CA PRO A 85 -0.30 20.08 15.35
C PRO A 85 -1.49 19.15 15.03
N PRO A 86 -2.68 19.37 15.62
CA PRO A 86 -3.83 18.48 15.46
C PRO A 86 -4.28 18.25 14.01
N GLU A 87 -4.00 19.20 13.12
CA GLU A 87 -4.32 19.14 11.69
C GLU A 87 -3.39 18.22 10.86
N VAL A 88 -2.27 17.77 11.43
CA VAL A 88 -1.36 16.82 10.78
C VAL A 88 -1.86 15.40 11.01
N ASP A 89 -2.15 14.71 9.92
CA ASP A 89 -2.45 13.28 9.95
C ASP A 89 -1.16 12.47 10.12
N ILE A 90 -1.27 11.30 10.77
CA ILE A 90 -0.14 10.37 10.99
C ILE A 90 -0.43 9.06 10.27
N PHE A 91 0.49 8.63 9.41
CA PHE A 91 0.37 7.32 8.76
C PHE A 91 0.49 6.17 9.75
N TRP A 92 -0.26 5.09 9.48
CA TRP A 92 -0.23 3.86 10.26
C TRP A 92 -0.52 2.66 9.38
N THR A 93 0.29 1.60 9.44
CA THR A 93 0.10 0.42 8.58
C THR A 93 -0.80 -0.66 9.22
N GLY A 94 -1.14 -0.51 10.50
CA GLY A 94 -1.96 -1.44 11.27
C GLY A 94 -1.14 -2.21 12.31
N PRO A 95 -1.60 -3.40 12.74
CA PRO A 95 -0.84 -4.25 13.66
C PRO A 95 0.54 -4.63 13.13
N GLU A 96 0.64 -4.83 11.82
CA GLU A 96 1.86 -5.25 11.12
C GLU A 96 2.25 -4.24 10.02
N ILE A 97 3.43 -4.44 9.43
CA ILE A 97 3.84 -3.72 8.21
C ILE A 97 2.85 -4.06 7.07
N CYS A 98 2.55 -5.34 6.87
CA CYS A 98 1.54 -5.84 5.93
C CYS A 98 0.40 -6.50 6.72
N SER A 99 -0.50 -5.67 7.26
CA SER A 99 -1.59 -6.11 8.13
C SER A 99 -2.61 -6.99 7.41
N GLN A 100 -3.03 -8.09 8.04
CA GLN A 100 -4.08 -8.96 7.51
C GLN A 100 -5.49 -8.44 7.82
N ASP A 101 -5.64 -7.72 8.93
CA ASP A 101 -6.87 -7.09 9.40
C ASP A 101 -6.58 -5.80 10.19
N TYR A 102 -7.65 -5.12 10.61
CA TYR A 102 -7.59 -3.91 11.44
C TYR A 102 -8.61 -4.03 12.60
N PRO A 103 -8.28 -4.77 13.67
CA PRO A 103 -9.20 -4.96 14.80
C PRO A 103 -9.61 -3.63 15.43
N GLU A 104 -10.89 -3.47 15.80
CA GLU A 104 -11.37 -2.22 16.38
C GLU A 104 -10.67 -1.85 17.70
N SER A 105 -10.28 -2.85 18.51
CA SER A 105 -9.49 -2.66 19.72
C SER A 105 -8.13 -2.03 19.42
N HIS A 106 -7.41 -2.56 18.43
CA HIS A 106 -6.13 -2.01 17.97
C HIS A 106 -6.28 -0.56 17.50
N MET A 107 -7.30 -0.30 16.68
CA MET A 107 -7.52 1.05 16.17
C MET A 107 -7.84 2.05 17.29
N LYS A 108 -8.61 1.64 18.31
CA LYS A 108 -8.90 2.49 19.49
C LYS A 108 -7.65 2.76 20.33
N GLU A 109 -6.81 1.76 20.53
CA GLU A 109 -5.52 1.90 21.21
C GLU A 109 -4.63 2.93 20.47
N VAL A 110 -4.51 2.79 19.15
CA VAL A 110 -3.72 3.73 18.33
C VAL A 110 -4.28 5.15 18.36
N ILE A 111 -5.61 5.30 18.34
CA ILE A 111 -6.26 6.62 18.47
C ILE A 111 -5.89 7.27 19.82
N GLN A 112 -5.95 6.50 20.91
CA GLN A 112 -5.60 7.00 22.24
C GLN A 112 -4.11 7.36 22.31
N LEU A 113 -3.25 6.51 21.73
CA LEU A 113 -1.79 6.66 21.73
C LEU A 113 -1.35 7.91 20.96
N LEU A 114 -1.91 8.13 19.76
CA LEU A 114 -1.56 9.26 18.90
C LEU A 114 -2.35 10.54 19.23
N GLY A 115 -3.43 10.44 20.02
CA GLY A 115 -4.35 11.54 20.30
C GLY A 115 -5.20 11.98 19.10
N ARG A 116 -5.22 11.20 18.02
CA ARG A 116 -5.95 11.48 16.76
C ARG A 116 -6.22 10.19 15.99
N LYS A 117 -7.15 10.24 15.03
CA LYS A 117 -7.37 9.10 14.12
C LYS A 117 -6.14 8.91 13.23
N PRO A 118 -5.60 7.68 13.10
CA PRO A 118 -4.54 7.42 12.15
C PRO A 118 -5.06 7.53 10.72
N PHE A 119 -4.16 7.90 9.81
CA PHE A 119 -4.36 7.80 8.37
C PHE A 119 -3.76 6.47 7.92
N LEU A 120 -4.57 5.54 7.40
CA LEU A 120 -4.04 4.23 7.04
C LEU A 120 -3.11 4.32 5.83
N TRP A 121 -1.97 3.64 5.93
CA TRP A 121 -1.12 3.25 4.81
C TRP A 121 -1.19 1.72 4.71
N ASP A 122 -2.16 1.20 3.96
CA ASP A 122 -2.36 -0.24 3.82
C ASP A 122 -1.40 -0.79 2.76
N ASN A 123 -0.58 -1.76 3.17
CA ASN A 123 0.42 -2.40 2.31
C ASN A 123 -0.15 -3.60 1.53
N TYR A 124 -1.46 -3.87 1.56
CA TYR A 124 -2.08 -4.72 0.54
C TYR A 124 -2.48 -3.84 -0.65
N PRO A 125 -2.10 -4.12 -1.91
CA PRO A 125 -1.51 -5.35 -2.43
C PRO A 125 0.01 -5.30 -2.72
N VAL A 126 0.83 -4.50 -2.03
CA VAL A 126 2.25 -4.28 -2.38
C VAL A 126 3.02 -5.59 -2.64
N ASN A 127 3.94 -5.58 -3.60
CA ASN A 127 4.81 -6.72 -3.92
C ASN A 127 6.24 -6.29 -4.31
N ASP A 128 6.76 -5.27 -3.65
CA ASP A 128 8.08 -4.71 -3.92
C ASP A 128 9.22 -5.41 -3.15
N GLY A 129 8.93 -6.08 -2.04
CA GLY A 129 9.93 -6.81 -1.26
C GLY A 129 10.38 -8.13 -1.91
N ALA A 130 11.60 -8.58 -1.57
CA ALA A 130 12.23 -9.79 -2.10
C ALA A 130 11.29 -11.01 -2.14
N ASP A 131 10.68 -11.35 -1.01
CA ASP A 131 9.82 -12.53 -0.89
C ASP A 131 8.46 -12.33 -1.56
N ILE A 132 7.92 -11.12 -1.52
CA ILE A 132 6.56 -10.81 -2.00
C ILE A 132 6.50 -10.48 -3.49
N SER A 133 7.61 -10.05 -4.11
CA SER A 133 7.73 -9.82 -5.56
C SER A 133 7.48 -11.06 -6.40
N ARG A 134 7.59 -12.23 -5.77
CA ARG A 134 7.30 -13.55 -6.35
C ARG A 134 5.80 -13.84 -6.43
N PHE A 135 4.92 -12.89 -6.14
CA PHE A 135 3.46 -13.02 -6.16
C PHE A 135 2.81 -11.82 -6.86
N LEU A 136 1.61 -12.03 -7.42
CA LEU A 136 0.70 -10.95 -7.82
C LEU A 136 -0.54 -11.04 -6.92
N PHE A 137 -0.76 -10.02 -6.09
CA PHE A 137 -1.89 -9.96 -5.17
C PHE A 137 -3.11 -9.33 -5.84
N LEU A 138 -3.93 -10.16 -6.48
CA LEU A 138 -5.07 -9.74 -7.31
C LEU A 138 -6.44 -9.86 -6.62
N LYS A 139 -6.54 -10.57 -5.49
CA LYS A 139 -7.82 -10.75 -4.78
C LYS A 139 -8.34 -9.41 -4.25
N ALA A 140 -9.65 -9.29 -4.14
CA ALA A 140 -10.28 -8.15 -3.49
C ALA A 140 -9.78 -7.99 -2.03
N PHE A 141 -9.74 -6.75 -1.54
CA PHE A 141 -9.50 -6.47 -0.11
C PHE A 141 -10.47 -7.28 0.75
N GLU A 142 -9.94 -7.91 1.79
CA GLU A 142 -10.67 -8.60 2.84
C GLU A 142 -10.33 -7.95 4.19
N ASN A 143 -11.18 -8.08 5.20
CA ASN A 143 -10.91 -7.61 6.57
C ASN A 143 -10.63 -6.10 6.72
N ARG A 144 -11.16 -5.27 5.80
CA ARG A 144 -11.16 -3.79 5.91
C ARG A 144 -12.61 -3.33 6.13
N PRO A 145 -13.22 -3.66 7.28
CA PRO A 145 -14.66 -3.44 7.48
C PRO A 145 -15.00 -1.96 7.33
N GLY A 146 -16.19 -1.66 6.79
CA GLY A 146 -16.65 -0.28 6.59
C GLY A 146 -16.66 0.57 7.86
N THR A 147 -16.68 -0.04 9.06
CA THR A 147 -16.53 0.62 10.36
C THR A 147 -15.21 1.36 10.53
N LEU A 148 -14.17 1.04 9.74
CA LEU A 148 -12.91 1.79 9.71
C LEU A 148 -13.09 3.26 9.35
N ASN A 149 -14.18 3.64 8.67
CA ASN A 149 -14.48 5.05 8.37
C ASN A 149 -14.62 5.92 9.63
N LYS A 150 -15.02 5.33 10.76
CA LYS A 150 -15.14 6.01 12.06
C LYS A 150 -13.81 6.06 12.80
N LEU A 151 -12.87 5.17 12.48
CA LEU A 151 -11.63 4.95 13.23
C LEU A 151 -10.38 5.49 12.53
N THR A 152 -10.52 6.00 11.30
CA THR A 152 -9.40 6.50 10.49
C THR A 152 -9.70 7.90 9.98
N SER A 153 -8.66 8.69 9.70
CA SER A 153 -8.80 10.02 9.05
C SER A 153 -8.65 9.95 7.52
N GLY A 154 -8.24 8.79 7.01
CA GLY A 154 -8.13 8.47 5.60
C GLY A 154 -7.47 7.11 5.40
N HIS A 155 -7.40 6.67 4.15
CA HIS A 155 -6.84 5.37 3.77
C HIS A 155 -6.12 5.52 2.43
N ALA A 156 -4.79 5.44 2.45
CA ALA A 156 -3.94 5.28 1.26
C ALA A 156 -3.50 3.82 1.14
N VAL A 157 -3.36 3.36 -0.09
CA VAL A 157 -2.95 2.01 -0.41
C VAL A 157 -1.60 2.05 -1.12
N ASN A 158 -0.69 1.17 -0.70
CA ASN A 158 0.55 0.89 -1.43
C ASN A 158 0.28 -0.19 -2.50
N PRO A 159 0.27 0.15 -3.81
CA PRO A 159 -0.01 -0.80 -4.87
C PRO A 159 1.17 -1.75 -5.15
N MET A 160 0.95 -2.74 -6.01
CA MET A 160 2.04 -3.53 -6.58
C MET A 160 2.90 -2.68 -7.53
N ASN A 161 4.09 -3.19 -7.86
CA ASN A 161 4.92 -2.69 -8.97
C ASN A 161 4.25 -2.80 -10.35
N GLN A 162 3.14 -3.54 -10.44
CA GLN A 162 2.28 -3.68 -11.62
C GLN A 162 1.07 -2.72 -11.49
N PRO A 163 1.16 -1.47 -12.01
CA PRO A 163 0.11 -0.48 -11.82
C PRO A 163 -1.25 -0.88 -12.42
N TRP A 164 -1.30 -1.60 -13.55
CA TRP A 164 -2.57 -2.02 -14.13
C TRP A 164 -3.23 -3.12 -13.32
N LEU A 165 -2.49 -4.17 -12.96
CA LEU A 165 -2.97 -5.26 -12.11
C LEU A 165 -3.39 -4.78 -10.72
N SER A 166 -2.70 -3.78 -10.16
CA SER A 166 -3.08 -3.16 -8.88
C SER A 166 -4.48 -2.57 -8.88
N ARG A 167 -5.03 -2.21 -10.05
CA ARG A 167 -6.39 -1.69 -10.16
C ARG A 167 -7.45 -2.73 -9.75
N ILE A 168 -7.15 -4.02 -9.86
CA ILE A 168 -8.08 -5.11 -9.52
C ILE A 168 -8.40 -5.11 -8.01
N PRO A 169 -7.44 -5.25 -7.09
CA PRO A 169 -7.71 -5.11 -5.66
C PRO A 169 -8.18 -3.69 -5.30
N LEU A 170 -7.59 -2.64 -5.87
CA LEU A 170 -7.99 -1.25 -5.58
C LEU A 170 -9.45 -0.95 -5.93
N TYR A 171 -10.02 -1.66 -6.91
CA TYR A 171 -11.44 -1.56 -7.25
C TYR A 171 -12.33 -1.88 -6.05
N SER A 172 -11.92 -2.82 -5.20
CA SER A 172 -12.75 -3.39 -4.14
C SER A 172 -12.76 -2.58 -2.85
N LEU A 173 -11.70 -1.83 -2.53
CA LEU A 173 -11.60 -1.11 -1.25
C LEU A 173 -12.75 -0.12 -1.04
N PRO A 174 -13.11 0.76 -1.99
CA PRO A 174 -14.28 1.63 -1.83
C PRO A 174 -15.59 0.87 -1.64
N ARG A 175 -15.76 -0.30 -2.27
CA ARG A 175 -16.94 -1.17 -2.07
C ARG A 175 -16.99 -1.71 -0.66
N SER A 176 -15.84 -2.10 -0.09
CA SER A 176 -15.76 -2.56 1.29
C SER A 176 -16.25 -1.49 2.27
N TYR A 177 -15.88 -0.23 2.04
CA TYR A 177 -16.39 0.89 2.82
C TYR A 177 -17.88 1.16 2.60
N SER A 178 -18.36 1.18 1.36
CA SER A 178 -19.75 1.56 1.06
C SER A 178 -20.76 0.46 1.37
N GLN A 179 -20.40 -0.81 1.19
CA GLN A 179 -21.28 -1.97 1.40
C GLN A 179 -21.20 -2.49 2.84
N GLY A 180 -20.09 -2.23 3.56
CA GLY A 180 -19.97 -2.57 4.97
C GLY A 180 -20.19 -4.07 5.23
N VAL A 181 -21.23 -4.40 6.00
CA VAL A 181 -21.56 -5.80 6.35
C VAL A 181 -22.03 -6.64 5.16
N ASP A 182 -22.53 -6.00 4.10
CA ASP A 182 -23.01 -6.67 2.89
C ASP A 182 -21.88 -6.87 1.85
N TYR A 183 -20.67 -6.42 2.15
CA TYR A 183 -19.52 -6.53 1.25
C TYR A 183 -19.14 -7.99 1.02
N ASN A 184 -19.11 -8.41 -0.25
CA ASN A 184 -18.67 -9.74 -0.67
C ASN A 184 -17.37 -9.62 -1.50
N PRO A 185 -16.20 -10.02 -0.97
CA PRO A 185 -14.93 -9.94 -1.68
C PRO A 185 -14.90 -10.76 -2.98
N GLU A 186 -15.48 -11.96 -2.99
CA GLU A 186 -15.48 -12.84 -4.16
C GLU A 186 -16.32 -12.26 -5.30
N ALA A 187 -17.53 -11.77 -4.98
CA ALA A 187 -18.39 -11.10 -5.95
C ALA A 187 -17.74 -9.82 -6.49
N THR A 188 -17.10 -9.04 -5.61
CA THR A 188 -16.41 -7.80 -6.00
C THR A 188 -15.18 -8.07 -6.86
N LEU A 189 -14.45 -9.16 -6.61
CA LEU A 189 -13.35 -9.59 -7.49
C LEU A 189 -13.86 -9.94 -8.89
N LYS A 190 -14.96 -10.72 -8.99
CA LYS A 190 -15.57 -11.05 -10.29
C LYS A 190 -16.01 -9.78 -11.04
N GLU A 191 -16.63 -8.84 -10.32
CA GLU A 191 -17.00 -7.53 -10.88
C GLU A 191 -15.77 -6.75 -11.35
N ALA A 192 -14.72 -6.64 -10.53
CA ALA A 192 -13.49 -5.93 -10.86
C ALA A 192 -12.83 -6.51 -12.12
N LEU A 193 -12.70 -7.83 -12.20
CA LEU A 193 -12.14 -8.51 -13.37
C LEU A 193 -12.99 -8.25 -14.61
N HIS A 194 -14.31 -8.38 -14.52
CA HIS A 194 -15.20 -8.09 -15.65
C HIS A 194 -15.07 -6.63 -16.13
N GLN A 195 -15.12 -5.66 -15.22
CA GLN A 195 -15.07 -4.23 -15.55
C GLN A 195 -13.72 -3.79 -16.13
N LEU A 196 -12.62 -4.33 -15.60
CA LEU A 196 -11.27 -3.89 -15.96
C LEU A 196 -10.68 -4.69 -17.12
N CYS A 197 -10.98 -5.99 -17.17
CA CYS A 197 -10.33 -6.95 -18.07
C CYS A 197 -11.31 -7.62 -19.06
N GLY A 198 -12.62 -7.54 -18.85
CA GLY A 198 -13.61 -8.30 -19.62
C GLY A 198 -13.72 -7.92 -21.10
N LYS A 199 -13.25 -6.72 -21.47
CA LYS A 199 -13.26 -6.23 -22.86
C LYS A 199 -12.11 -6.78 -23.73
N TYR A 200 -11.14 -7.46 -23.13
CA TYR A 200 -10.00 -8.03 -23.87
C TYR A 200 -10.32 -9.50 -24.15
N GLU A 201 -10.49 -9.85 -25.41
CA GLU A 201 -10.89 -11.19 -25.86
C GLU A 201 -9.80 -11.83 -26.71
N GLU A 202 -9.66 -13.15 -26.58
CA GLU A 202 -8.87 -13.94 -27.52
C GLU A 202 -9.66 -14.13 -28.82
N GLY A 203 -9.40 -13.28 -29.82
CA GLY A 203 -10.11 -13.34 -31.10
C GLY A 203 -11.63 -13.13 -30.96
N GLN A 204 -12.40 -13.49 -32.00
CA GLN A 204 -13.86 -13.38 -31.95
C GLN A 204 -14.47 -14.61 -31.24
N GLY A 205 -15.11 -14.39 -30.08
CA GLY A 205 -15.86 -15.42 -29.36
C GLY A 205 -15.02 -16.34 -28.47
N GLY A 206 -13.76 -15.98 -28.19
CA GLY A 206 -12.88 -16.69 -27.26
C GLY A 206 -13.12 -16.33 -25.78
N ILE A 207 -12.31 -16.92 -24.90
CA ILE A 207 -12.28 -16.54 -23.48
C ILE A 207 -11.79 -15.10 -23.34
N ASN A 208 -12.38 -14.32 -22.44
CA ASN A 208 -11.88 -12.98 -22.15
C ASN A 208 -10.81 -13.00 -21.05
N LEU A 209 -10.01 -11.94 -20.98
CA LEU A 209 -8.91 -11.83 -20.03
C LEU A 209 -9.39 -11.90 -18.58
N ALA A 210 -10.60 -11.44 -18.27
CA ALA A 210 -11.18 -11.55 -16.94
C ALA A 210 -11.35 -13.01 -16.51
N GLN A 211 -11.91 -13.84 -17.38
CA GLN A 211 -12.08 -15.28 -17.16
C GLN A 211 -10.72 -15.98 -17.06
N GLN A 212 -9.76 -15.62 -17.92
CA GLN A 212 -8.41 -16.19 -17.88
C GLN A 212 -7.70 -15.88 -16.54
N ILE A 213 -7.68 -14.61 -16.11
CA ILE A 213 -7.09 -14.20 -14.83
C ILE A 213 -7.79 -14.90 -13.65
N ALA A 214 -9.12 -14.99 -13.67
CA ALA A 214 -9.88 -15.69 -12.63
C ALA A 214 -9.45 -17.16 -12.49
N SER A 215 -9.20 -17.85 -13.60
CA SER A 215 -8.75 -19.24 -13.61
C SER A 215 -7.32 -19.43 -13.08
N ASP A 216 -6.46 -18.43 -13.28
CA ASP A 216 -5.03 -18.49 -12.92
C ASP A 216 -4.69 -17.78 -11.60
N ILE A 217 -5.63 -17.12 -10.94
CA ILE A 217 -5.32 -16.32 -9.74
C ILE A 217 -4.61 -17.12 -8.64
N GLY A 218 -4.91 -18.42 -8.51
CA GLY A 218 -4.22 -19.32 -7.59
C GLY A 218 -2.73 -19.50 -7.93
N ASN A 219 -2.37 -19.51 -9.23
CA ASN A 219 -0.98 -19.53 -9.67
C ASN A 219 -0.23 -18.26 -9.26
N PHE A 220 -0.91 -17.11 -9.32
CA PHE A 220 -0.28 -15.81 -9.12
C PHE A 220 -0.17 -15.40 -7.65
N GLN A 221 -1.23 -15.55 -6.88
CA GLN A 221 -1.30 -15.03 -5.51
C GLN A 221 -0.97 -16.11 -4.46
N THR A 222 -1.22 -17.39 -4.74
CA THR A 222 -1.07 -18.47 -3.76
C THR A 222 0.17 -19.31 -4.02
N LEU A 223 0.37 -19.74 -5.27
CA LEU A 223 1.51 -20.58 -5.62
C LEU A 223 2.80 -19.76 -5.76
N GLY A 224 2.71 -18.62 -6.44
CA GLY A 224 3.84 -17.72 -6.68
C GLY A 224 4.81 -18.24 -7.75
N LEU A 225 5.66 -17.34 -8.23
CA LEU A 225 6.52 -17.55 -9.39
C LEU A 225 7.52 -18.70 -9.19
N ASP A 226 8.05 -18.86 -7.97
CA ASP A 226 9.08 -19.85 -7.66
C ASP A 226 8.56 -21.28 -7.64
N LYS A 227 7.25 -21.47 -7.47
CA LYS A 227 6.61 -22.78 -7.50
C LYS A 227 6.04 -23.12 -8.88
N LEU A 228 6.01 -22.16 -9.80
CA LEU A 228 5.65 -22.40 -11.20
C LEU A 228 6.85 -22.97 -11.95
N ASN A 229 6.76 -24.24 -12.36
CA ASN A 229 7.80 -24.85 -13.17
C ASN A 229 7.93 -24.15 -14.55
N GLN A 230 9.06 -24.35 -15.21
CA GLN A 230 9.39 -23.67 -16.46
C GLN A 230 8.37 -23.95 -17.58
N ALA A 231 7.81 -25.17 -17.64
CA ALA A 231 6.81 -25.53 -18.64
C ALA A 231 5.50 -24.75 -18.43
N LYS A 232 5.02 -24.68 -17.17
CA LYS A 232 3.83 -23.91 -16.81
C LYS A 232 4.03 -22.41 -17.03
N ARG A 233 5.21 -21.86 -16.71
CA ARG A 233 5.54 -20.45 -17.01
C ARG A 233 5.47 -20.16 -18.51
N LYS A 234 6.07 -21.01 -19.36
CA LYS A 234 6.00 -20.86 -20.83
C LYS A 234 4.57 -20.96 -21.35
N GLN A 235 3.79 -21.91 -20.84
CA GLN A 235 2.38 -22.05 -21.19
C GLN A 235 1.59 -20.77 -20.85
N LEU A 236 1.71 -20.26 -19.63
CA LEU A 236 1.03 -19.04 -19.21
C LEU A 236 1.46 -17.84 -20.08
N ILE A 237 2.75 -17.67 -20.36
CA ILE A 237 3.22 -16.60 -21.25
C ILE A 237 2.57 -16.70 -22.64
N GLN A 238 2.46 -17.91 -23.21
CA GLN A 238 1.79 -18.11 -24.49
C GLN A 238 0.31 -17.72 -24.41
N THR A 239 -0.40 -18.19 -23.37
CA THR A 239 -1.80 -17.83 -23.13
C THR A 239 -2.01 -16.31 -23.03
N TYR A 240 -1.21 -15.61 -22.22
CA TYR A 240 -1.41 -14.17 -22.00
C TYR A 240 -1.00 -13.32 -23.22
N ARG A 241 -0.17 -13.83 -24.14
CA ARG A 241 0.19 -13.12 -25.39
C ARG A 241 -0.96 -12.95 -26.36
N HIS A 242 -2.05 -13.73 -26.21
CA HIS A 242 -3.22 -13.60 -27.05
C HIS A 242 -4.08 -12.37 -26.71
N PHE A 243 -3.87 -11.76 -25.54
CA PHE A 243 -4.58 -10.56 -25.12
C PHE A 243 -3.73 -9.33 -25.36
N ASP A 244 -4.21 -8.41 -26.21
CA ASP A 244 -3.64 -7.06 -26.35
C ASP A 244 -4.14 -6.17 -25.22
N SER A 245 -3.41 -6.20 -24.09
CA SER A 245 -3.83 -5.53 -22.86
C SER A 245 -2.64 -5.19 -21.97
N PRO A 246 -2.62 -4.02 -21.32
CA PRO A 246 -1.56 -3.71 -20.36
C PRO A 246 -1.57 -4.67 -19.15
N TYR A 247 -2.72 -5.28 -18.83
CA TYR A 247 -2.83 -6.28 -17.77
C TYR A 247 -2.09 -7.59 -18.14
N SER A 248 -2.23 -8.06 -19.37
CA SER A 248 -1.52 -9.26 -19.84
C SER A 248 -0.03 -9.00 -20.00
N GLU A 249 0.37 -7.81 -20.45
CA GLU A 249 1.77 -7.38 -20.51
C GLU A 249 2.45 -7.42 -19.13
N GLU A 250 1.76 -6.95 -18.08
CA GLU A 250 2.28 -7.00 -16.71
C GLU A 250 2.41 -8.44 -16.19
N ILE A 251 1.42 -9.31 -16.46
CA ILE A 251 1.48 -10.74 -16.13
C ILE A 251 2.66 -11.42 -16.86
N ILE A 252 2.83 -11.16 -18.15
CA ILE A 252 3.97 -11.68 -18.94
C ILE A 252 5.30 -11.17 -18.39
N GLY A 253 5.37 -9.89 -18.04
CA GLY A 253 6.56 -9.28 -17.43
C GLY A 253 6.93 -9.99 -16.12
N TRP A 254 5.97 -10.20 -15.24
CA TRP A 254 6.17 -10.94 -13.98
C TRP A 254 6.56 -12.40 -14.22
N LEU A 255 5.87 -13.11 -15.12
CA LEU A 255 6.23 -14.48 -15.53
C LEU A 255 7.62 -14.57 -16.17
N SER A 256 8.22 -13.45 -16.57
CA SER A 256 9.55 -13.35 -17.19
C SER A 256 10.59 -12.72 -16.25
N ASP A 257 10.32 -12.65 -14.94
CA ASP A 257 11.20 -12.08 -13.90
C ASP A 257 11.52 -10.58 -14.08
N LYS A 258 10.72 -9.82 -14.85
CA LYS A 258 10.92 -8.35 -15.05
C LYS A 258 10.84 -7.55 -13.74
N TYR A 259 10.09 -8.05 -12.76
CA TYR A 259 9.85 -7.39 -11.47
C TYR A 259 10.59 -8.06 -10.30
N ALA A 260 11.65 -8.81 -10.59
CA ALA A 260 12.49 -9.36 -9.54
C ALA A 260 13.02 -8.23 -8.64
N PHE A 261 13.02 -8.46 -7.34
CA PHE A 261 13.56 -7.53 -6.38
C PHE A 261 15.03 -7.23 -6.68
N ASP A 262 15.36 -5.94 -6.78
CA ASP A 262 16.73 -5.46 -6.88
C ASP A 262 17.18 -4.93 -5.51
N PRO A 263 18.14 -5.59 -4.84
CA PRO A 263 18.67 -5.11 -3.56
C PRO A 263 19.26 -3.70 -3.63
N ALA A 264 19.68 -3.22 -4.81
CA ALA A 264 20.17 -1.85 -4.99
C ALA A 264 19.09 -0.79 -4.72
N CYS A 265 17.80 -1.16 -4.80
CA CYS A 265 16.68 -0.27 -4.46
C CYS A 265 16.60 0.05 -2.96
N LEU A 266 17.26 -0.70 -2.08
CA LEU A 266 17.31 -0.42 -0.63
C LEU A 266 18.45 0.52 -0.20
N THR A 267 19.40 0.81 -1.09
CA THR A 267 20.62 1.56 -0.76
C THR A 267 20.73 2.90 -1.49
N GLY A 268 19.59 3.49 -1.86
CA GLY A 268 19.52 4.81 -2.51
C GLY A 268 20.13 5.94 -1.70
#